data_AF-A0A7X6CVQ9-F1
#
_entry.id   AF-A0A7X6CVQ9-F1
#
_cell.length_a   1.000
_cell.length_b   1.000
_cell.length_c   1.000
_cell.angle_alpha   90.00
_cell.angle_beta   90.00
_cell.angle_gamma   90.00
#
_symmetry.space_group_name_H-M   'P 1'
#
loop_
_entity.id
_entity.type
_entity.pdbx_description
1 polymer ?
#
loop_
_entity_poly.entity_id
_entity_poly.type
_entity_poly.pdbx_seq_one_letter_code
_entity_poly.pdbx_strand_id
1 'polypeptide(L)' 'CEGFFGRLKNELFYPRSWLGYTLSEFIQELNQYMIWYRDKRIKRSLGNLSPIEFRKSLGLIS' A
#
# COMPACT_ATOMS: atom_id res chain seq x y z
N CYS A 1 -10.61 -10.29 7.62
CA CYS A 1 -10.02 -9.56 6.48
C CYS A 1 -9.99 -8.08 6.80
N GLU A 2 -8.88 -7.56 7.30
CA GLU A 2 -8.75 -6.12 7.42
C GLU A 2 -8.50 -5.52 6.03
N GLY A 3 -9.29 -4.50 5.68
CA GLY A 3 -9.14 -3.75 4.43
C GLY A 3 -7.81 -2.99 4.35
N PHE A 4 -7.70 -2.06 3.40
CA PHE A 4 -6.49 -1.26 3.20
C PHE A 4 -5.95 -0.64 4.50
N PHE A 5 -6.81 -0.02 5.31
CA PHE A 5 -6.40 0.68 6.53
C PHE A 5 -5.85 -0.22 7.63
N GLY A 6 -6.34 -1.45 7.78
CA GLY A 6 -5.75 -2.36 8.77
C GLY A 6 -4.37 -2.85 8.33
N ARG A 7 -4.19 -3.10 7.03
CA ARG A 7 -2.85 -3.40 6.48
C ARG A 7 -1.90 -2.22 6.63
N LEU A 8 -2.35 -1.00 6.31
CA LEU A 8 -1.57 0.21 6.51
C LEU A 8 -1.09 0.33 7.96
N LYS A 9 -1.99 0.12 8.93
CA LYS A 9 -1.63 0.17 10.34
C LYS A 9 -0.61 -0.91 10.71
N ASN A 10 -0.87 -2.17 10.33
CA ASN A 10 -0.04 -3.30 10.72
C ASN A 10 1.32 -3.34 10.01
N GLU A 11 1.41 -2.87 8.77
CA GLU A 11 2.61 -3.01 7.94
C GLU A 11 3.48 -1.75 7.92
N LEU A 12 2.87 -0.56 8.03
CA LEU A 12 3.59 0.72 8.05
C LEU A 12 3.62 1.35 9.44
N PHE A 13 2.45 1.48 10.08
CA PHE A 13 2.33 2.37 11.24
C PHE A 13 2.86 1.77 12.54
N TYR A 14 2.43 0.56 12.91
CA TYR A 14 2.79 -0.08 14.18
C TYR A 14 4.23 -0.61 14.29
N PRO A 15 4.88 -1.11 13.21
CA PRO A 15 6.24 -1.65 13.33
C PRO A 15 7.34 -0.61 13.58
N ARG A 16 7.03 0.69 13.50
CA ARG A 16 8.01 1.79 13.58
C ARG A 16 7.59 2.81 14.64
N SER A 17 8.56 3.35 15.37
CA SER A 17 8.34 4.55 16.19
C SER A 17 8.38 5.81 15.32
N TRP A 18 7.39 6.67 15.47
CA TRP A 18 7.31 7.97 14.79
C TRP A 18 7.80 9.12 15.68
N LEU A 19 8.37 8.82 16.84
CA LEU A 19 8.96 9.84 17.70
C LEU A 19 10.14 10.50 16.98
N GLY A 20 10.12 11.82 16.89
CA GLY A 20 11.15 12.60 16.19
C GLY A 20 10.96 12.73 14.68
N TYR A 21 9.96 12.07 14.09
CA TYR A 21 9.59 12.32 12.70
C TYR A 21 8.80 13.63 12.57
N THR A 22 9.13 14.40 11.56
CA THR A 22 8.29 15.50 11.10
C THR A 22 7.07 14.97 10.34
N LEU A 23 6.03 15.80 10.25
CA LEU A 23 4.84 15.48 9.47
C LEU A 23 5.18 15.22 7.98
N SER A 24 6.13 15.98 7.41
CA SER A 24 6.55 15.82 6.01
C SER A 24 7.22 14.47 5.76
N GLU A 25 8.09 14.02 6.66
CA GLU A 25 8.71 12.69 6.58
C GLU A 25 7.67 11.57 6.69
N PHE A 26 6.71 11.71 7.60
CA PHE A 26 5.60 10.76 7.71
C PHE A 26 4.78 10.70 6.41
N ILE A 27 4.44 11.84 5.81
CA ILE A 27 3.70 11.90 4.54
C ILE A 27 4.49 11.23 3.42
N GLN A 28 5.81 11.42 3.37
CA GLN A 28 6.66 10.79 2.37
C GLN A 28 6.66 9.26 2.49
N GLU A 29 6.83 8.72 3.71
CA GLU A 29 6.77 7.28 3.97
C GLU A 29 5.40 6.68 3.61
N LEU A 30 4.32 7.38 3.99
CA LEU A 30 2.96 7.01 3.64
C LEU A 30 2.76 6.96 2.11
N ASN A 31 3.26 7.96 1.39
CA ASN A 31 3.17 8.00 -0.07
C ASN A 31 3.94 6.84 -0.73
N GLN A 32 5.14 6.53 -0.25
CA GLN A 32 5.91 5.39 -0.75
C GLN A 32 5.19 4.07 -0.50
N TYR A 33 4.62 3.87 0.70
CA TYR A 33 3.83 2.69 0.99
C TYR A 33 2.60 2.58 0.08
N MET A 34 1.89 3.67 -0.19
CA MET A 34 0.73 3.66 -1.09
C MET A 34 1.11 3.30 -2.54
N ILE A 35 2.22 3.83 -3.05
CA ILE A 35 2.73 3.49 -4.39
C ILE A 35 3.09 2.00 -4.43
N TRP A 36 3.83 1.49 -3.45
CA TRP A 36 4.16 0.07 -3.37
C TRP A 36 2.91 -0.80 -3.28
N TYR A 37 1.94 -0.43 -2.44
CA TYR A 37 0.69 -1.15 -2.27
C TYR A 37 -0.09 -1.24 -3.59
N ARG A 38 -0.12 -0.15 -4.36
CA ARG A 38 -0.81 -0.08 -5.66
C ARG A 38 -0.08 -0.86 -6.75
N ASP A 39 1.24 -0.72 -6.85
CA ASP A 39 2.00 -1.10 -8.05
C ASP A 39 2.76 -2.42 -7.91
N LYS A 40 3.13 -2.81 -6.69
CA LYS A 40 4.09 -3.89 -6.45
C LYS A 40 3.55 -4.99 -5.57
N ARG A 41 2.54 -4.71 -4.75
CA ARG A 41 2.00 -5.70 -3.81
C ARG A 41 1.26 -6.82 -4.54
N ILE A 42 1.87 -8.00 -4.58
CA ILE A 42 1.24 -9.20 -5.13
C ILE A 42 0.11 -9.69 -4.22
N LYS A 43 -1.08 -9.91 -4.79
CA LYS A 43 -2.23 -10.43 -4.06
C LYS A 43 -2.70 -11.72 -4.70
N ARG A 44 -2.59 -12.84 -3.96
CA ARG A 44 -3.02 -14.18 -4.44
C ARG A 44 -4.49 -14.20 -4.88
N SER A 45 -5.35 -13.48 -4.16
CA SER A 45 -6.76 -13.35 -4.51
C SER A 45 -7.02 -12.61 -5.84
N LEU A 46 -6.01 -11.96 -6.42
CA LEU A 46 -6.07 -11.27 -7.71
C LEU A 46 -5.31 -12.07 -8.80
N GLY A 47 -5.12 -13.38 -8.61
CA GLY A 47 -4.35 -14.19 -9.56
C GLY A 47 -2.85 -13.90 -9.55
N ASN A 48 -2.30 -13.53 -8.39
CA ASN A 48 -0.90 -13.12 -8.22
C ASN A 48 -0.53 -11.83 -8.98
N LEU A 49 -1.49 -10.96 -9.20
CA LEU A 49 -1.28 -9.61 -9.75
C LEU A 49 -1.16 -8.56 -8.64
N SER A 50 -0.50 -7.45 -8.94
CA SER A 50 -0.65 -6.21 -8.18
C SER A 50 -2.03 -5.59 -8.39
N PRO A 51 -2.49 -4.70 -7.49
CA PRO A 51 -3.77 -4.00 -7.68
C PRO A 51 -3.88 -3.25 -9.01
N ILE A 52 -2.80 -2.61 -9.48
CA ILE A 52 -2.82 -1.90 -10.76
C ILE A 52 -2.90 -2.87 -11.94
N GLU A 53 -2.13 -3.96 -11.92
CA GLU A 53 -2.16 -4.98 -12.98
C GLU A 53 -3.53 -5.66 -13.06
N PHE A 54 -4.14 -5.95 -11.91
CA PHE A 54 -5.49 -6.51 -11.87
C PHE A 54 -6.53 -5.53 -12.45
N ARG A 55 -6.41 -4.23 -12.18
CA ARG A 55 -7.33 -3.24 -12.78
C ARG A 55 -7.11 -3.09 -14.29
N LYS A 56 -5.87 -3.19 -14.75
CA LYS A 56 -5.53 -3.24 -16.19
C LYS A 56 -6.10 -4.48 -16.87
N SER A 57 -6.00 -5.65 -16.24
CA SER A 57 -6.59 -6.88 -16.80
C SER A 57 -8.11 -6.84 -16.90
N LEU A 58 -8.77 -5.99 -16.10
CA LEU A 58 -10.21 -5.73 -16.18
C LEU A 58 -10.58 -4.61 -17.17
N GLY A 59 -9.61 -3.97 -17.83
CA GLY A 59 -9.85 -2.84 -18.74
C GLY A 59 -10.36 -1.56 -18.05
N LEU A 60 -10.20 -1.45 -16.73
CA LEU A 60 -10.71 -0.31 -15.94
C LEU A 60 -9.78 0.90 -15.97
N ILE A 61 -8.52 0.69 -16.34
CA ILE A 61 -7.47 1.71 -16.44
C ILE A 61 -6.53 1.31 -17.58
N SER A 62 -5.94 2.31 -18.25
CA SER A 62 -4.93 2.14 -19.30
C SER A 62 -3.49 1.99 -18.76
#